data_AF-A0A0G1XG44-F1
#
_entry.id   AF-A0A0G1XG44-F1
#
_cell.length_a   1.000
_cell.length_b   1.000
_cell.length_c   1.000
_cell.angle_alpha   90.00
_cell.angle_beta   90.00
_cell.angle_gamma   90.00
#
_symmetry.space_group_name_H-M   'P 1'
#
loop_
_entity.id
_entity.type
_entity.pdbx_description
1 polymer ?
#
loop_
_entity_poly.entity_id
_entity_poly.type
_entity_poly.pdbx_seq_one_letter_code
_entity_poly.pdbx_strand_id
1 'polypeptide(L)'
;YQAKGVSSGTAIAAGSKSGTFTGEAFTVYRSVPTWAKLSLSSNTLVNSSGVPLFKFRLTADPKGDIGFYKASFALTTTTASVTALQLLEEPNTGSEVDLTADGGRLPNITLVSSTDGTGEHAIHILFQTNSGLGFGNGGIFRTVAAGTSKTYELRGTVANSVTGSTVSVAFRGDSQFGVLPAYPDCAGGATVGDQACTGIADAAKGKFVWSDLHWGNSSSTATNTEQWFNGFRVSGMPVTSTAELLTR
;
A
#
# COMPACT_ATOMS: atom_id res chain seq x y z
N TYR A 1 24.45 -5.81 -9.45
CA TYR A 1 23.95 -7.13 -9.89
C TYR A 1 23.93 -7.17 -11.41
N GLN A 2 24.35 -8.27 -12.03
CA GLN A 2 24.26 -8.49 -13.49
C GLN A 2 23.15 -9.52 -13.75
N ALA A 3 22.23 -9.24 -14.66
CA ALA A 3 21.19 -10.20 -15.08
C ALA A 3 21.54 -10.73 -16.48
N LYS A 4 21.38 -12.04 -16.71
CA LYS A 4 21.60 -12.68 -18.02
C LYS A 4 20.37 -13.48 -18.42
N GLY A 5 19.82 -13.19 -19.61
CA GLY A 5 18.73 -13.97 -20.16
C GLY A 5 19.18 -15.39 -20.48
N VAL A 6 18.50 -16.39 -19.90
CA VAL A 6 18.85 -17.81 -20.09
C VAL A 6 18.64 -18.25 -21.54
N SER A 7 17.60 -17.75 -22.21
CA SER A 7 17.32 -18.07 -23.62
C SER A 7 18.03 -17.13 -24.60
N SER A 8 18.11 -15.83 -24.30
CA SER A 8 18.69 -14.83 -25.22
C SER A 8 20.20 -14.64 -25.08
N GLY A 9 20.82 -15.13 -24.01
CA GLY A 9 22.23 -14.90 -23.68
C GLY A 9 22.60 -13.45 -23.38
N THR A 10 21.65 -12.51 -23.52
CA THR A 10 21.85 -11.07 -23.36
C THR A 10 22.10 -10.75 -21.90
N ALA A 11 23.16 -10.01 -21.62
CA ALA A 11 23.50 -9.58 -20.27
C ALA A 11 23.20 -8.09 -20.09
N ILE A 12 22.49 -7.74 -19.01
CA ILE A 12 22.34 -6.36 -18.55
C ILE A 12 23.49 -6.10 -17.58
N ALA A 13 24.41 -5.22 -17.96
CA ALA A 13 25.56 -4.85 -17.14
C ALA A 13 25.10 -4.17 -15.84
N ALA A 14 25.83 -4.38 -14.74
CA ALA A 14 25.46 -3.86 -13.43
C ALA A 14 25.36 -2.32 -13.34
N GLY A 15 25.93 -1.59 -14.31
CA GLY A 15 25.83 -0.13 -14.43
C GLY A 15 24.80 0.37 -15.43
N SER A 16 24.14 -0.52 -16.18
CA SER A 16 23.09 -0.14 -17.14
C SER A 16 21.80 0.15 -16.39
N LYS A 17 21.56 1.43 -16.09
CA LYS A 17 20.33 1.93 -15.45
C LYS A 17 19.17 2.13 -16.43
N SER A 18 19.41 2.04 -17.73
CA SER A 18 18.40 2.13 -18.79
C SER A 18 18.84 1.35 -20.05
N GLY A 19 17.87 0.91 -20.85
CA GLY A 19 18.08 0.22 -22.12
C GLY A 19 16.79 -0.40 -22.66
N THR A 20 16.71 -0.61 -23.98
CA THR A 20 15.61 -1.34 -24.63
C THR A 20 15.96 -2.82 -24.73
N PHE A 21 15.09 -3.67 -24.18
CA PHE A 21 15.19 -5.13 -24.27
C PHE A 21 13.96 -5.69 -25.01
N THR A 22 14.19 -6.60 -25.95
CA THR A 22 13.12 -7.34 -26.63
C THR A 22 12.92 -8.69 -25.93
N GLY A 23 11.87 -8.80 -25.13
CA GLY A 23 11.47 -10.04 -24.45
C GLY A 23 10.42 -9.78 -23.37
N GLU A 24 10.01 -10.82 -22.64
CA GLU A 24 9.09 -10.72 -21.50
C GLU A 24 9.64 -9.74 -20.45
N ALA A 25 8.81 -8.79 -20.01
CA ALA A 25 9.21 -7.80 -19.02
C ALA A 25 9.39 -8.44 -17.63
N PHE A 26 10.60 -8.40 -17.09
CA PHE A 26 10.91 -8.86 -15.74
C PHE A 26 11.42 -7.71 -14.87
N THR A 27 11.05 -7.75 -13.59
CA THR A 27 11.52 -6.79 -12.59
C THR A 27 12.28 -7.57 -11.52
N VAL A 28 13.47 -7.11 -11.16
CA VAL A 28 14.30 -7.75 -10.14
C VAL A 28 14.18 -6.93 -8.86
N TYR A 29 13.81 -7.60 -7.77
CA TYR A 29 13.70 -7.02 -6.44
C TYR A 29 14.65 -7.73 -5.49
N ARG A 30 15.19 -7.01 -4.50
CA ARG A 30 15.94 -7.65 -3.40
C ARG A 30 15.02 -8.52 -2.55
N SER A 31 13.86 -7.98 -2.18
CA SER A 31 12.82 -8.63 -1.39
C SER A 31 11.46 -8.26 -2.00
N VAL A 32 10.50 -9.19 -1.95
CA VAL A 32 9.15 -8.96 -2.47
C VAL A 32 8.16 -9.31 -1.36
N PRO A 33 7.14 -8.46 -1.11
CA PRO A 33 6.08 -8.82 -0.18
C PRO A 33 5.32 -10.05 -0.67
N THR A 34 4.88 -10.85 0.29
CA THR A 34 3.72 -11.73 0.11
C THR A 34 2.55 -11.15 0.88
N TRP A 35 1.40 -11.02 0.22
CA TRP A 35 0.16 -10.56 0.83
C TRP A 35 -0.78 -11.73 1.08
N ALA A 36 -1.46 -11.72 2.22
CA ALA A 36 -2.52 -12.68 2.53
C ALA A 36 -3.68 -11.98 3.24
N LYS A 37 -4.91 -12.22 2.79
CA LYS A 37 -6.12 -11.90 3.55
C LYS A 37 -6.16 -12.77 4.81
N LEU A 38 -6.54 -12.18 5.93
CA LEU A 38 -6.82 -12.89 7.17
C LEU A 38 -8.30 -12.75 7.53
N SER A 39 -8.86 -13.76 8.20
CA SER A 39 -10.22 -13.69 8.73
C SER A 39 -10.32 -12.69 9.88
N LEU A 40 -11.46 -12.02 9.99
CA LEU A 40 -11.83 -11.31 11.20
C LEU A 40 -12.19 -12.31 12.32
N SER A 41 -12.15 -11.84 13.57
CA SER A 41 -12.65 -12.62 14.71
C SER A 41 -14.18 -12.74 14.71
N SER A 42 -14.87 -11.82 14.04
CA SER A 42 -16.31 -11.81 13.86
C SER A 42 -16.69 -11.07 12.58
N ASN A 43 -17.72 -11.57 11.90
CA ASN A 43 -18.37 -10.93 10.76
C ASN A 43 -19.72 -10.31 11.13
N THR A 44 -20.01 -10.17 12.43
CA THR A 44 -21.23 -9.52 12.90
C THR A 44 -21.08 -8.00 12.83
N LEU A 45 -22.02 -7.35 12.14
CA LEU A 45 -22.07 -5.91 12.04
C LEU A 45 -22.76 -5.31 13.28
N VAL A 46 -22.00 -4.61 14.11
CA VAL A 46 -22.50 -3.99 15.35
C VAL A 46 -22.37 -2.47 15.28
N ASN A 47 -23.31 -1.72 15.86
CA ASN A 47 -23.13 -0.28 16.04
C ASN A 47 -22.12 -0.04 17.16
N SER A 48 -20.88 0.29 16.81
CA SER A 48 -19.78 0.53 17.74
C SER A 48 -18.67 1.32 17.06
N SER A 49 -17.81 1.97 17.86
CA SER A 49 -16.49 2.41 17.42
C SER A 49 -15.54 1.21 17.28
N GLY A 50 -14.53 1.33 16.41
CA GLY A 50 -13.43 0.37 16.32
C GLY A 50 -13.83 -1.02 15.80
N VAL A 51 -14.93 -1.13 15.05
CA VAL A 51 -15.37 -2.40 14.45
C VAL A 51 -14.33 -2.84 13.41
N PRO A 52 -13.75 -4.05 13.52
CA PRO A 52 -12.88 -4.61 12.48
C PRO A 52 -13.64 -4.80 11.17
N LEU A 53 -13.08 -4.31 10.07
CA LEU A 53 -13.72 -4.33 8.74
C LEU A 53 -12.94 -5.17 7.73
N PHE A 54 -11.62 -5.25 7.87
CA PHE A 54 -10.77 -6.05 7.00
C PHE A 54 -9.42 -6.33 7.67
N LYS A 55 -8.82 -7.50 7.43
CA LYS A 55 -7.51 -7.85 7.98
C LYS A 55 -6.63 -8.51 6.93
N PHE A 56 -5.34 -8.15 6.93
CA PHE A 56 -4.36 -8.75 6.04
C PHE A 56 -2.99 -8.84 6.70
N ARG A 57 -2.12 -9.66 6.10
CA ARG A 57 -0.73 -9.83 6.50
C ARG A 57 0.18 -9.51 5.33
N LEU A 58 1.27 -8.80 5.62
CA LEU A 58 2.41 -8.65 4.72
C LEU A 58 3.59 -9.43 5.29
N THR A 59 4.24 -10.22 4.44
CA THR A 59 5.45 -10.98 4.79
C THR A 59 6.59 -10.54 3.89
N ALA A 60 7.73 -10.19 4.48
CA ALA A 60 8.94 -9.89 3.73
C ALA A 60 9.71 -11.19 3.42
N ASP A 61 10.33 -11.27 2.25
CA ASP A 61 11.27 -12.36 1.96
C ASP A 61 12.49 -12.25 2.91
N PRO A 62 13.10 -13.36 3.36
CA PRO A 62 14.34 -13.34 4.13
C PRO A 62 15.51 -12.56 3.50
N LYS A 63 15.47 -12.27 2.19
CA LYS A 63 16.51 -11.53 1.44
C LYS A 63 16.58 -10.03 1.77
N GLY A 64 15.56 -9.46 2.41
CA GLY A 64 15.61 -8.06 2.82
C GLY A 64 14.29 -7.52 3.36
N ASP A 65 14.39 -6.38 4.02
CA ASP A 65 13.24 -5.63 4.51
C ASP A 65 12.38 -5.12 3.34
N ILE A 66 11.11 -4.88 3.63
CA ILE A 66 10.21 -4.14 2.72
C ILE A 66 9.67 -2.90 3.40
N GLY A 67 9.50 -1.83 2.64
CA GLY A 67 8.76 -0.64 3.06
C GLY A 67 7.31 -0.74 2.57
N PHE A 68 6.35 -0.67 3.48
CA PHE A 68 4.93 -0.58 3.19
C PHE A 68 4.47 0.88 3.30
N TYR A 69 3.93 1.42 2.21
CA TYR A 69 3.60 2.83 2.11
C TYR A 69 2.11 3.13 1.92
N LYS A 70 1.41 2.31 1.14
CA LYS A 70 -0.01 2.54 0.83
C LYS A 70 -0.77 1.24 0.63
N ALA A 71 -1.99 1.21 1.15
CA ALA A 71 -3.02 0.24 0.80
C ALA A 71 -4.29 0.98 0.40
N SER A 72 -5.13 0.31 -0.38
CA SER A 72 -6.43 0.80 -0.82
C SER A 72 -7.51 -0.26 -0.61
N PHE A 73 -8.69 0.18 -0.18
CA PHE A 73 -9.83 -0.69 0.07
C PHE A 73 -11.05 -0.09 -0.61
N ALA A 74 -11.91 -0.91 -1.20
CA ALA A 74 -13.27 -0.55 -1.62
C ALA A 74 -14.23 -0.86 -0.46
N LEU A 75 -15.06 0.10 -0.09
CA LEU A 75 -16.06 -0.05 0.98
C LEU A 75 -17.45 0.28 0.47
N THR A 76 -18.39 -0.65 0.65
CA THR A 76 -19.79 -0.50 0.29
C THR A 76 -20.66 -0.81 1.50
N THR A 77 -21.69 0.00 1.72
CA THR A 77 -22.67 -0.21 2.79
C THR A 77 -24.08 -0.19 2.23
N THR A 78 -25.03 -0.73 3.00
CA THR A 78 -26.46 -0.54 2.75
C THR A 78 -27.00 0.56 3.68
N THR A 79 -27.70 0.19 4.76
CA THR A 79 -28.31 1.14 5.71
C THR A 79 -27.30 1.64 6.74
N ALA A 80 -26.24 0.87 6.99
CA ALA A 80 -25.19 1.25 7.93
C ALA A 80 -24.31 2.38 7.36
N SER A 81 -23.84 3.26 8.23
CA SER A 81 -22.81 4.25 7.92
C SER A 81 -21.50 3.83 8.58
N VAL A 82 -20.39 3.94 7.85
CA VAL A 82 -19.03 3.70 8.37
C VAL A 82 -18.24 5.01 8.33
N THR A 83 -17.70 5.42 9.48
CA THR A 83 -16.91 6.65 9.63
C THR A 83 -15.66 6.36 10.48
N ALA A 84 -14.81 7.37 10.71
CA ALA A 84 -13.64 7.29 11.59
C ALA A 84 -12.79 6.03 11.34
N LEU A 85 -12.41 5.82 10.07
CA LEU A 85 -11.62 4.67 9.68
C LEU A 85 -10.20 4.75 10.26
N GLN A 86 -9.66 3.60 10.66
CA GLN A 86 -8.32 3.47 11.23
C GLN A 86 -7.63 2.26 10.62
N LEU A 87 -6.31 2.32 10.44
CA LEU A 87 -5.50 1.15 10.13
C LEU A 87 -4.58 0.88 11.30
N LEU A 88 -4.71 -0.30 11.89
CA LEU A 88 -3.86 -0.72 12.99
C LEU A 88 -2.78 -1.67 12.47
N GLU A 89 -1.54 -1.47 12.91
CA GLU A 89 -0.44 -2.42 12.80
C GLU A 89 -0.42 -3.30 14.05
N GLU A 90 -0.19 -4.62 13.89
CA GLU A 90 -0.16 -5.61 14.98
C GLU A 90 -1.36 -5.52 15.96
N PRO A 91 -2.60 -5.58 15.44
CA PRO A 91 -3.82 -5.36 16.23
C PRO A 91 -3.99 -6.39 17.35
N ASN A 92 -4.44 -5.90 18.51
CA ASN A 92 -4.64 -6.64 19.76
C ASN A 92 -3.36 -7.29 20.33
N THR A 93 -2.20 -6.72 20.05
CA THR A 93 -0.92 -7.13 20.63
C THR A 93 -0.33 -6.02 21.50
N GLY A 94 0.68 -6.33 22.31
CA GLY A 94 1.45 -5.32 23.04
C GLY A 94 2.28 -4.37 22.15
N SER A 95 2.28 -4.59 20.83
CA SER A 95 2.95 -3.75 19.83
C SER A 95 1.96 -3.10 18.86
N GLU A 96 0.67 -3.06 19.21
CA GLU A 96 -0.35 -2.39 18.40
C GLU A 96 0.00 -0.92 18.20
N VAL A 97 -0.06 -0.45 16.95
CA VAL A 97 0.11 0.96 16.60
C VAL A 97 -1.05 1.40 15.71
N ASP A 98 -1.76 2.45 16.12
CA ASP A 98 -2.71 3.12 15.25
C ASP A 98 -1.95 3.99 14.24
N LEU A 99 -1.88 3.49 13.02
CA LEU A 99 -1.18 4.16 11.93
C LEU A 99 -1.90 5.42 11.47
N THR A 100 -3.14 5.64 11.91
CA THR A 100 -3.89 6.89 11.71
C THR A 100 -3.65 7.95 12.77
N ALA A 101 -2.97 7.62 13.89
CA ALA A 101 -2.83 8.53 15.05
C ALA A 101 -1.43 8.55 15.73
N ASP A 102 -0.40 7.89 15.18
CA ASP A 102 0.91 7.68 15.83
C ASP A 102 1.64 8.96 16.34
N GLY A 103 1.53 9.22 17.65
CA GLY A 103 2.67 9.66 18.49
C GLY A 103 3.09 11.14 18.49
N GLY A 104 2.20 12.10 18.21
CA GLY A 104 2.51 13.54 18.29
C GLY A 104 3.07 14.16 16.99
N ARG A 105 3.11 13.38 15.91
CA ARG A 105 3.22 13.89 14.54
C ARG A 105 1.85 13.75 13.93
N LEU A 106 1.04 14.82 13.90
CA LEU A 106 -0.28 14.80 13.25
C LEU A 106 -0.11 14.28 11.82
N PRO A 107 -0.47 13.03 11.53
CA PRO A 107 -0.61 12.64 10.16
C PRO A 107 -1.91 13.29 9.72
N ASN A 108 -1.86 14.28 8.83
CA ASN A 108 -3.00 14.51 7.96
C ASN A 108 -3.08 13.30 7.02
N ILE A 109 -3.37 12.11 7.57
CA ILE A 109 -3.94 11.01 6.81
C ILE A 109 -5.27 11.55 6.37
N THR A 110 -5.24 12.13 5.18
CA THR A 110 -6.46 12.35 4.45
C THR A 110 -6.83 10.94 4.02
N LEU A 111 -7.73 10.33 4.79
CA LEU A 111 -8.65 9.36 4.23
C LEU A 111 -9.44 10.12 3.17
N VAL A 112 -8.83 10.32 2.00
CA VAL A 112 -9.55 10.86 0.87
C VAL A 112 -10.47 9.71 0.50
N SER A 113 -11.75 9.85 0.80
CA SER A 113 -12.78 9.13 0.08
C SER A 113 -12.80 9.64 -1.37
N SER A 114 -11.71 9.44 -2.10
CA SER A 114 -11.68 9.69 -3.53
C SER A 114 -12.36 8.51 -4.18
N THR A 115 -13.45 8.79 -4.88
CA THR A 115 -13.94 7.88 -5.90
C THR A 115 -12.87 7.81 -6.98
N ASP A 116 -12.55 6.62 -7.47
CA ASP A 116 -11.67 6.43 -8.63
C ASP A 116 -12.31 6.89 -9.95
N GLY A 117 -13.29 7.81 -9.88
CA GLY A 117 -14.18 8.18 -10.97
C GLY A 117 -15.39 7.25 -11.13
N THR A 118 -15.47 6.10 -10.44
CA THR A 118 -16.57 5.12 -10.60
C THR A 118 -17.53 5.02 -9.41
N GLY A 119 -17.30 5.78 -8.33
CA GLY A 119 -18.13 5.75 -7.12
C GLY A 119 -17.61 4.82 -6.01
N GLU A 120 -16.48 4.14 -6.22
CA GLU A 120 -15.87 3.27 -5.20
C GLU A 120 -15.01 4.06 -4.22
N HIS A 121 -15.28 3.96 -2.92
CA HIS A 121 -14.44 4.59 -1.88
C HIS A 121 -13.10 3.86 -1.81
N ALA A 122 -12.02 4.46 -2.30
CA ALA A 122 -10.67 3.95 -2.08
C ALA A 122 -10.09 4.55 -0.78
N ILE A 123 -9.98 3.76 0.28
CA ILE A 123 -9.31 4.20 1.51
C ILE A 123 -7.80 4.20 1.26
N HIS A 124 -7.22 5.35 0.95
CA HIS A 124 -5.78 5.50 0.78
C HIS A 124 -5.10 5.84 2.09
N ILE A 125 -4.26 4.94 2.58
CA ILE A 125 -3.45 5.20 3.77
C ILE A 125 -2.09 5.65 3.27
N LEU A 126 -1.85 6.96 3.27
CA LEU A 126 -0.54 7.53 2.99
C LEU A 126 0.09 7.91 4.33
N PHE A 127 1.23 7.32 4.67
CA PHE A 127 1.98 7.80 5.82
C PHE A 127 2.72 9.09 5.40
N GLN A 128 2.40 10.24 5.97
CA GLN A 128 3.04 11.53 5.61
C GLN A 128 3.92 12.06 6.73
N THR A 129 5.00 12.77 6.35
CA THR A 129 5.63 13.71 7.29
C THR A 129 4.79 14.99 7.34
N ASN A 130 4.71 15.59 8.51
CA ASN A 130 3.91 16.75 8.90
C ASN A 130 4.24 18.08 8.17
N SER A 131 4.80 18.06 6.97
CA SER A 131 5.39 19.24 6.33
C SER A 131 4.42 20.10 5.51
N GLY A 132 3.12 19.79 5.46
CA GLY A 132 2.17 20.61 4.69
C GLY A 132 2.43 20.63 3.17
N LEU A 133 3.28 19.74 2.66
CA LEU A 133 3.75 19.74 1.27
C LEU A 133 2.86 18.97 0.28
N GLY A 134 1.62 18.63 0.66
CA GLY A 134 0.66 17.94 -0.21
C GLY A 134 1.02 16.48 -0.53
N PHE A 135 0.13 15.80 -1.27
CA PHE A 135 0.32 14.42 -1.72
C PHE A 135 1.63 14.27 -2.52
N GLY A 136 2.47 13.29 -2.18
CA GLY A 136 3.67 12.94 -2.97
C GLY A 136 5.00 13.51 -2.49
N ASN A 137 5.03 14.38 -1.47
CA ASN A 137 6.27 14.94 -0.94
C ASN A 137 6.64 14.35 0.44
N GLY A 138 7.45 13.30 0.45
CA GLY A 138 8.09 12.79 1.67
C GLY A 138 7.13 12.12 2.66
N GLY A 139 6.83 10.85 2.40
CA GLY A 139 6.08 10.00 3.32
C GLY A 139 6.93 9.21 4.31
N ILE A 140 6.32 8.92 5.47
CA ILE A 140 6.77 7.86 6.38
C ILE A 140 6.47 6.52 5.69
N PHE A 141 7.05 5.41 6.11
CA PHE A 141 6.58 4.08 5.71
C PHE A 141 6.72 3.13 6.89
N ARG A 142 6.06 1.98 6.81
CA ARG A 142 6.21 0.91 7.80
C ARG A 142 7.15 -0.14 7.27
N THR A 143 8.21 -0.41 8.01
CA THR A 143 9.13 -1.50 7.67
C THR A 143 8.52 -2.83 8.12
N VAL A 144 8.56 -3.83 7.24
CA VAL A 144 8.43 -5.24 7.62
C VAL A 144 9.82 -5.84 7.48
N ALA A 145 10.38 -6.32 8.59
CA ALA A 145 11.75 -6.82 8.63
C ALA A 145 11.89 -8.12 7.82
N ALA A 146 13.07 -8.36 7.25
CA ALA A 146 13.40 -9.52 6.44
C ALA A 146 12.97 -10.84 7.12
N GLY A 147 12.23 -11.67 6.39
CA GLY A 147 11.74 -12.98 6.88
C GLY A 147 10.66 -12.90 7.95
N THR A 148 10.19 -11.71 8.31
CA THR A 148 9.11 -11.51 9.29
C THR A 148 7.79 -11.16 8.59
N SER A 149 6.71 -11.13 9.37
CA SER A 149 5.41 -10.67 8.92
C SER A 149 4.89 -9.56 9.81
N LYS A 150 4.12 -8.64 9.22
CA LYS A 150 3.26 -7.73 9.96
C LYS A 150 1.80 -7.91 9.59
N THR A 151 0.95 -7.83 10.59
CA THR A 151 -0.51 -7.89 10.45
C THR A 151 -1.09 -6.49 10.51
N TYR A 152 -2.07 -6.23 9.65
CA TYR A 152 -2.77 -4.96 9.57
C TYR A 152 -4.29 -5.18 9.59
N GLU A 153 -5.01 -4.31 10.29
CA GLU A 153 -6.47 -4.37 10.41
C GLU A 153 -7.10 -3.01 10.19
N LEU A 154 -8.00 -2.93 9.22
CA LEU A 154 -8.85 -1.78 8.98
C LEU A 154 -10.01 -1.82 9.97
N ARG A 155 -10.18 -0.77 10.75
CA ARG A 155 -11.31 -0.56 11.66
C ARG A 155 -12.10 0.67 11.26
N GLY A 156 -13.34 0.77 11.75
CA GLY A 156 -14.13 1.99 11.63
C GLY A 156 -15.24 2.06 12.68
N THR A 157 -15.88 3.22 12.78
CA THR A 157 -17.12 3.39 13.54
C THR A 157 -18.30 3.05 12.68
N VAL A 158 -19.10 2.08 13.11
CA VAL A 158 -20.36 1.68 12.45
C VAL A 158 -21.53 2.30 13.21
N ALA A 159 -22.43 2.95 12.49
CA ALA A 159 -23.68 3.49 13.02
C ALA A 159 -24.86 3.17 12.09
N ASN A 160 -26.08 3.38 12.58
CA ASN A 160 -27.34 3.19 11.84
C ASN A 160 -27.57 1.78 11.26
N SER A 161 -26.78 0.79 11.71
CA SER A 161 -26.98 -0.59 11.30
C SER A 161 -28.24 -1.17 11.95
N VAL A 162 -29.09 -1.81 11.14
CA VAL A 162 -30.31 -2.55 11.51
C VAL A 162 -30.28 -3.96 10.91
N THR A 163 -31.17 -4.86 11.31
CA THR A 163 -31.24 -6.23 10.73
C THR A 163 -31.29 -6.20 9.21
N GLY A 164 -30.45 -6.99 8.55
CA GLY A 164 -30.28 -7.01 7.09
C GLY A 164 -29.30 -5.97 6.56
N SER A 165 -28.73 -5.10 7.42
CA SER A 165 -27.66 -4.19 7.02
C SER A 165 -26.37 -4.95 6.75
N THR A 166 -25.60 -4.43 5.81
CA THR A 166 -24.33 -5.00 5.39
C THR A 166 -23.25 -3.93 5.27
N VAL A 167 -22.03 -4.33 5.57
CA VAL A 167 -20.80 -3.62 5.21
C VAL A 167 -19.92 -4.61 4.46
N SER A 168 -19.47 -4.23 3.27
CA SER A 168 -18.62 -5.04 2.40
C SER A 168 -17.31 -4.29 2.17
N VAL A 169 -16.18 -4.91 2.48
CA VAL A 169 -14.85 -4.31 2.28
C VAL A 169 -13.96 -5.23 1.46
N ALA A 170 -13.41 -4.74 0.36
CA ALA A 170 -12.45 -5.48 -0.46
C ALA A 170 -11.13 -4.73 -0.56
N PHE A 171 -10.01 -5.45 -0.46
CA PHE A 171 -8.68 -4.89 -0.75
C PHE A 171 -8.53 -4.68 -2.26
N ARG A 172 -7.92 -3.56 -2.66
CA ARG A 172 -7.67 -3.20 -4.06
C ARG A 172 -6.17 -3.29 -4.34
N GLY A 173 -5.80 -4.17 -5.27
CA GLY A 173 -4.47 -4.29 -5.83
C GLY A 173 -4.37 -3.66 -7.22
N ASP A 174 -3.22 -3.82 -7.85
CA ASP A 174 -2.93 -3.26 -9.18
C ASP A 174 -2.96 -4.37 -10.25
N SER A 175 -3.67 -4.13 -11.36
CA SER A 175 -3.89 -5.11 -12.44
C SER A 175 -2.80 -5.18 -13.50
N GLN A 176 -1.89 -4.21 -13.49
CA GLN A 176 -0.80 -4.10 -14.45
C GLN A 176 0.44 -3.59 -13.73
N PHE A 177 1.61 -4.03 -14.19
CA PHE A 177 2.84 -3.35 -13.82
C PHE A 177 2.66 -1.95 -14.34
N GLY A 178 2.71 -0.94 -13.47
CA GLY A 178 2.58 0.42 -13.92
C GLY A 178 3.71 0.72 -14.89
N VAL A 179 3.44 0.68 -16.20
CA VAL A 179 4.04 1.69 -17.07
C VAL A 179 3.28 2.96 -16.71
N LEU A 180 3.70 3.62 -15.62
CA LEU A 180 3.45 5.04 -15.51
C LEU A 180 3.96 5.61 -16.85
N PRO A 181 3.19 6.39 -17.62
CA PRO A 181 3.62 6.87 -18.95
C PRO A 181 4.97 7.60 -18.96
N ALA A 182 5.51 7.94 -17.79
CA ALA A 182 6.93 7.98 -17.51
C ALA A 182 7.16 7.28 -16.16
N TYR A 183 8.08 6.33 -16.11
CA TYR A 183 8.59 5.76 -14.86
C TYR A 183 9.18 6.90 -14.03
N PRO A 184 8.72 7.09 -12.78
CA PRO A 184 7.85 8.22 -12.39
C PRO A 184 8.16 9.54 -13.12
N ASP A 185 7.24 10.51 -13.15
CA ASP A 185 7.60 11.89 -13.51
C ASP A 185 8.48 12.50 -12.38
N CYS A 186 9.68 11.94 -12.19
CA CYS A 186 10.79 12.57 -11.50
C CYS A 186 11.31 13.56 -12.54
N ALA A 187 10.59 14.68 -12.70
CA ALA A 187 10.76 15.68 -13.75
C ALA A 187 12.09 16.48 -13.63
N GLY A 188 13.24 15.84 -13.46
CA GLY A 188 14.47 16.54 -13.10
C GLY A 188 15.71 15.69 -13.23
N GLY A 189 16.50 15.97 -14.26
CA GLY A 189 17.82 15.40 -14.41
C GLY A 189 18.74 15.76 -13.24
N ALA A 190 19.40 14.74 -12.70
CA ALA A 190 20.82 14.73 -12.36
C ALA A 190 21.39 15.84 -11.43
N THR A 191 20.62 16.45 -10.52
CA THR A 191 21.19 17.35 -9.50
C THR A 191 20.96 16.79 -8.10
N VAL A 192 22.02 16.73 -7.29
CA VAL A 192 21.95 16.30 -5.89
C VAL A 192 21.10 17.31 -5.12
N GLY A 193 19.87 16.93 -4.77
CA GLY A 193 18.98 17.75 -3.94
C GLY A 193 17.54 17.95 -4.46
N ASP A 194 17.20 17.51 -5.68
CA ASP A 194 15.88 17.66 -6.30
C ASP A 194 15.62 16.40 -7.18
N GLN A 195 14.50 15.67 -7.16
CA GLN A 195 13.10 16.05 -7.03
C GLN A 195 12.22 14.88 -6.55
N ALA A 196 11.01 15.18 -6.07
CA ALA A 196 10.02 14.17 -5.72
C ALA A 196 9.44 13.44 -6.93
N CYS A 197 9.56 12.12 -6.96
CA CYS A 197 8.76 11.29 -7.84
C CYS A 197 7.28 11.43 -7.46
N THR A 198 6.59 12.33 -8.15
CA THR A 198 5.17 12.63 -7.91
C THR A 198 4.28 11.53 -8.51
N GLY A 199 3.11 11.32 -7.90
CA GLY A 199 2.05 10.48 -8.51
C GLY A 199 2.13 8.97 -8.28
N ILE A 200 3.18 8.41 -7.66
CA ILE A 200 3.19 6.97 -7.27
C ILE A 200 2.07 6.67 -6.25
N ALA A 201 1.75 7.66 -5.43
CA ALA A 201 0.73 7.59 -4.38
C ALA A 201 -0.65 8.10 -4.81
N ASP A 202 -0.83 8.52 -6.07
CA ASP A 202 -2.07 9.12 -6.59
C ASP A 202 -3.28 8.19 -6.33
N ALA A 203 -4.46 8.74 -6.02
CA ALA A 203 -5.66 7.93 -5.85
C ALA A 203 -5.99 7.07 -7.10
N ALA A 204 -5.68 7.59 -8.29
CA ALA A 204 -5.88 6.90 -9.55
C ALA A 204 -4.83 5.80 -9.84
N LYS A 205 -3.65 5.85 -9.19
CA LYS A 205 -2.47 5.02 -9.53
C LYS A 205 -1.85 4.38 -8.28
N GLY A 206 -1.47 3.10 -8.34
CA GLY A 206 -0.82 2.44 -7.20
C GLY A 206 -1.80 2.25 -6.04
N LYS A 207 -2.67 1.24 -6.16
CA LYS A 207 -3.62 0.86 -5.10
C LYS A 207 -2.90 0.24 -3.90
N PHE A 208 -1.77 -0.42 -4.14
CA PHE A 208 -0.82 -0.82 -3.12
C PHE A 208 0.57 -0.30 -3.47
N VAL A 209 1.30 0.29 -2.52
CA VAL A 209 2.63 0.85 -2.77
C VAL A 209 3.63 0.34 -1.75
N TRP A 210 4.77 -0.14 -2.25
CA TRP A 210 5.82 -0.75 -1.45
C TRP A 210 7.21 -0.53 -2.05
N SER A 211 8.26 -0.78 -1.27
CA SER A 211 9.66 -0.71 -1.70
C SER A 211 10.44 -1.90 -1.16
N ASP A 212 11.43 -2.40 -1.90
CA ASP A 212 12.38 -3.41 -1.43
C ASP A 212 13.57 -2.80 -0.65
N LEU A 213 13.52 -1.47 -0.42
CA LEU A 213 14.49 -0.67 0.33
C LEU A 213 15.95 -0.84 -0.14
N HIS A 214 16.16 -1.31 -1.38
CA HIS A 214 17.50 -1.72 -1.80
C HIS A 214 18.51 -0.56 -1.87
N TRP A 215 18.01 0.68 -2.01
CA TRP A 215 18.78 1.90 -2.09
C TRP A 215 19.05 2.56 -0.72
N GLY A 216 18.68 1.90 0.39
CA GLY A 216 18.93 2.43 1.74
C GLY A 216 17.92 3.49 2.18
N ASN A 217 16.67 3.38 1.73
CA ASN A 217 15.60 4.28 2.12
C ASN A 217 15.36 4.26 3.63
N SER A 218 15.22 5.45 4.22
CA SER A 218 14.87 5.65 5.62
C SER A 218 13.45 6.17 5.75
N SER A 219 12.78 5.89 6.88
CA SER A 219 11.39 6.27 7.14
C SER A 219 11.12 7.77 7.16
N SER A 220 12.13 8.64 7.00
CA SER A 220 11.99 10.09 6.91
C SER A 220 12.13 10.67 5.50
N THR A 221 12.58 9.90 4.51
CA THR A 221 12.99 10.42 3.17
C THR A 221 12.15 9.89 2.02
N ALA A 222 11.08 9.15 2.29
CA ALA A 222 10.97 7.92 1.55
C ALA A 222 10.31 8.00 0.17
N THR A 223 9.30 8.83 -0.07
CA THR A 223 8.36 8.64 -1.21
C THR A 223 8.70 9.38 -2.50
N ASN A 224 9.79 10.14 -2.47
CA ASN A 224 10.11 11.12 -3.48
C ASN A 224 11.19 10.59 -4.45
N THR A 225 11.49 9.29 -4.40
CA THR A 225 12.54 8.63 -5.20
C THR A 225 11.96 7.52 -6.10
N GLU A 226 12.73 7.09 -7.11
CA GLU A 226 12.39 6.06 -8.11
C GLU A 226 12.17 4.64 -7.53
N GLN A 227 12.03 4.49 -6.21
CA GLN A 227 12.24 3.24 -5.48
C GLN A 227 10.95 2.62 -4.94
N TRP A 228 9.81 3.04 -5.47
CA TRP A 228 8.48 2.55 -5.09
C TRP A 228 7.81 1.82 -6.23
N PHE A 229 7.15 0.74 -5.86
CA PHE A 229 6.50 -0.19 -6.75
C PHE A 229 5.02 -0.29 -6.39
N ASN A 230 4.19 -0.58 -7.40
CA ASN A 230 2.80 -0.89 -7.18
C ASN A 230 2.59 -2.36 -6.74
N GLY A 231 1.36 -2.76 -6.44
CA GLY A 231 1.03 -4.11 -6.00
C GLY A 231 1.06 -5.19 -7.09
N PHE A 232 1.37 -4.85 -8.33
CA PHE A 232 1.40 -5.84 -9.41
C PHE A 232 2.53 -6.84 -9.19
N ARG A 233 2.23 -8.14 -9.36
CA ARG A 233 3.15 -9.28 -9.09
C ARG A 233 3.53 -9.47 -7.62
N VAL A 234 2.89 -8.77 -6.67
CA VAL A 234 2.97 -9.14 -5.26
C VAL A 234 2.27 -10.49 -5.06
N SER A 235 3.00 -11.47 -4.52
CA SER A 235 2.48 -12.82 -4.37
C SER A 235 1.25 -12.83 -3.46
N GLY A 236 0.22 -13.57 -3.86
CA GLY A 236 -1.05 -13.68 -3.14
C GLY A 236 -1.96 -12.45 -3.24
N MET A 237 -1.51 -11.34 -3.83
CA MET A 237 -2.30 -10.12 -3.97
C MET A 237 -3.20 -10.17 -5.20
N PRO A 238 -4.53 -10.13 -5.04
CA PRO A 238 -5.46 -10.01 -6.16
C PRO A 238 -5.60 -8.56 -6.62
N VAL A 239 -6.06 -8.35 -7.86
CA VAL A 239 -6.48 -7.02 -8.33
C VAL A 239 -7.61 -6.46 -7.45
N THR A 240 -8.51 -7.33 -7.02
CA THR A 240 -9.52 -7.05 -6.00
C THR A 240 -9.72 -8.32 -5.19
N SER A 241 -9.62 -8.21 -3.87
CA SER A 241 -9.80 -9.38 -3.01
C SER A 241 -11.25 -9.80 -2.92
N THR A 242 -11.49 -11.04 -2.50
CA THR A 242 -12.80 -11.43 -1.97
C THR A 242 -13.18 -10.47 -0.84
N ALA A 243 -14.37 -9.89 -0.95
CA ALA A 243 -14.87 -8.95 0.03
C ALA A 243 -15.00 -9.62 1.41
N GLU A 244 -14.68 -8.87 2.45
CA GLU A 244 -15.09 -9.15 3.82
C GLU A 244 -16.51 -8.60 4.00
N LEU A 245 -17.47 -9.50 4.24
CA LEU A 245 -18.86 -9.15 4.41
C LEU A 245 -19.20 -9.22 5.90
N LEU A 246 -19.67 -8.10 6.46
CA LEU A 246 -20.24 -8.02 7.78
C LEU A 246 -21.76 -7.85 7.67
N THR A 247 -22.52 -8.59 8.48
CA THR A 247 -23.99 -8.59 8.45
C THR A 247 -24.58 -8.38 9.84
N ARG A 248 -25.70 -7.66 9.93
CA ARG A 248 -26.47 -7.46 11.17
C ARG A 248 -27.79 -8.22 11.17
#